data_AF-N4U8R6-F1
#
_entry.id   AF-N4U8R6-F1
#
_cell.length_a   1.000
_cell.length_b   1.000
_cell.length_c   1.000
_cell.angle_alpha   90.00
_cell.angle_beta   90.00
_cell.angle_gamma   90.00
#
_symmetry.space_group_name_H-M   'P 1'
#
loop_
_entity.id
_entity.type
_entity.pdbx_description
1 polymer ?
#
loop_
_entity_poly.entity_id
_entity_poly.type
_entity_poly.pdbx_seq_one_letter_code
_entity_poly.pdbx_strand_id
1 'polypeptide(L)'
;MESLLPHDDSLEYLHIDLTEAVRTSSGPPGPRERLYMGAELRQMHKLKSLILGSQNVSGLLGNGKVIYYTEDAFIEAPKVVECIPEHLEYLEIHSCGRNIVSQLEEFLGTLIHPDRFPNLSSVKLIFNENWANEEEIKSLVSERDGLALEVVRRQL
;
A
#
# COMPACT_ATOMS: atom_id res chain seq x y z
N MET A 1 -0.05 -9.30 11.36
CA MET A 1 0.95 -9.75 10.36
C MET A 1 1.89 -10.82 10.85
N GLU A 2 2.43 -10.72 12.07
CA GLU A 2 3.34 -11.76 12.59
C GLU A 2 2.73 -13.17 12.55
N SER A 3 1.40 -13.27 12.65
CA SER A 3 0.65 -14.53 12.49
C SER A 3 0.64 -15.10 11.06
N LEU A 4 0.95 -14.31 10.04
CA LEU A 4 1.03 -14.74 8.64
C LEU A 4 2.44 -15.16 8.24
N LEU A 5 3.47 -14.76 8.99
CA LEU A 5 4.86 -15.11 8.70
C LEU A 5 5.11 -16.62 8.58
N PRO A 6 4.47 -17.51 9.38
CA PRO A 6 4.60 -18.97 9.18
C PRO A 6 4.08 -19.47 7.82
N HIS A 7 3.41 -18.62 7.04
CA HIS A 7 2.85 -18.93 5.73
C HIS A 7 3.56 -18.18 4.59
N ASP A 8 4.68 -17.50 4.86
CA ASP A 8 5.50 -16.77 3.88
C ASP A 8 5.85 -17.58 2.62
N ASP A 9 6.08 -18.88 2.80
CA ASP A 9 6.43 -19.84 1.76
C ASP A 9 5.24 -20.59 1.14
N SER A 10 4.00 -20.21 1.48
CA SER A 10 2.79 -20.90 0.99
C SER A 10 1.65 -19.97 0.56
N LEU A 11 1.61 -18.75 1.09
CA LEU A 11 0.55 -17.79 0.81
C LEU A 11 0.79 -17.12 -0.54
N GLU A 12 -0.07 -17.42 -1.51
CA GLU A 12 0.01 -16.82 -2.85
C GLU A 12 -0.92 -15.61 -3.03
N TYR A 13 -1.98 -15.52 -2.23
CA TYR A 13 -3.02 -14.49 -2.33
C TYR A 13 -3.31 -13.90 -0.96
N LEU A 14 -3.24 -12.58 -0.86
CA LEU A 14 -3.53 -11.86 0.38
C LEU A 14 -4.40 -10.65 0.07
N HIS A 15 -5.62 -10.67 0.60
CA HIS A 15 -6.52 -9.53 0.59
C HIS A 15 -6.77 -9.09 2.03
N ILE A 16 -6.34 -7.87 2.34
CA ILE A 16 -6.54 -7.24 3.63
C ILE A 16 -7.67 -6.24 3.47
N ASP A 17 -8.89 -6.72 3.66
CA ASP A 17 -10.08 -5.88 3.69
C ASP A 17 -10.12 -5.14 5.04
N LEU A 18 -9.86 -3.84 4.99
CA LEU A 18 -9.87 -2.98 6.16
C LEU A 18 -10.85 -1.85 5.88
N THR A 19 -12.09 -2.03 6.35
CA THR A 19 -13.10 -0.96 6.42
C THR A 19 -12.53 0.23 7.19
N GLU A 20 -12.20 1.31 6.48
CA GLU A 20 -11.68 2.57 7.04
C GLU A 20 -12.58 3.18 8.14
N ALA A 21 -13.86 2.79 8.16
CA ALA A 21 -14.86 3.24 9.11
C ALA A 21 -14.51 2.94 10.59
N VAL A 22 -13.74 1.88 10.88
CA VAL A 22 -13.54 1.42 12.27
C VAL A 22 -12.50 2.28 13.02
N ARG A 23 -11.57 2.92 12.33
CA ARG A 23 -10.46 3.67 12.98
C ARG A 23 -10.63 5.19 12.96
N THR A 24 -11.63 5.69 12.25
CA THR A 24 -11.91 7.13 12.16
C THR A 24 -12.84 7.65 13.26
N SER A 25 -13.40 6.78 14.11
CA SER A 25 -14.34 7.19 15.17
C SER A 25 -14.11 6.52 16.52
N SER A 26 -13.61 7.30 17.48
CA SER A 26 -13.97 7.24 18.92
C SER A 26 -13.74 5.96 19.75
N GLY A 27 -12.96 4.98 19.29
CA GLY A 27 -12.56 3.85 20.13
C GLY A 27 -11.52 4.23 21.18
N PRO A 28 -11.57 3.69 22.43
CA PRO A 28 -10.47 3.84 23.38
C PRO A 28 -9.18 3.26 22.78
N PRO A 29 -8.00 3.81 23.13
CA PRO A 29 -6.72 3.32 22.61
C PRO A 29 -6.57 1.83 22.95
N GLY A 30 -6.73 0.99 21.92
CA GLY A 30 -6.51 -0.45 22.00
C GLY A 30 -5.01 -0.76 22.07
N PRO A 31 -4.65 -2.01 22.41
CA PRO A 31 -3.26 -2.42 22.50
C PRO A 31 -2.55 -2.19 21.16
N ARG A 32 -1.46 -1.41 21.20
CA ARG A 32 -0.41 -1.18 20.21
C ARG A 32 -0.48 -2.07 18.95
N GLU A 33 -1.29 -1.68 17.97
CA GLU A 33 -1.25 -2.32 16.66
C GLU A 33 -0.23 -1.56 15.78
N ARG A 34 0.81 -2.25 15.33
CA ARG A 34 1.67 -1.74 14.24
C ARG A 34 0.73 -1.42 13.07
N LEU A 35 0.59 -0.13 12.77
CA LEU A 35 -0.27 0.37 11.69
C LEU A 35 0.31 0.06 10.31
N TYR A 36 1.60 -0.21 10.23
CA TYR A 36 2.31 -0.57 9.00
C TYR A 36 2.64 -2.06 8.99
N MET A 37 2.38 -2.71 7.86
CA MET A 37 2.58 -4.15 7.64
C MET A 37 3.72 -4.42 6.65
N GLY A 38 4.42 -3.36 6.20
CA GLY A 38 5.32 -3.42 5.06
C GLY A 38 6.53 -4.33 5.22
N ALA A 39 7.18 -4.32 6.38
CA ALA A 39 8.36 -5.15 6.63
C ALA A 39 8.03 -6.65 6.62
N GLU A 40 6.85 -7.00 7.14
CA GLU A 40 6.34 -8.38 7.15
C GLU A 40 5.81 -8.82 5.78
N LEU A 41 5.18 -7.92 5.02
CA LEU A 41 4.70 -8.20 3.66
C LEU A 41 5.86 -8.56 2.73
N ARG A 42 6.97 -7.81 2.78
CA ARG A 42 8.13 -8.04 1.91
C ARG A 42 8.70 -9.46 2.01
N GLN A 43 8.55 -10.11 3.16
CA GLN A 43 9.05 -11.48 3.41
C GLN A 43 8.19 -12.57 2.75
N MET A 44 7.01 -12.23 2.21
CA MET A 44 6.08 -13.18 1.60
C MET A 44 6.53 -13.56 0.17
N HIS A 45 7.56 -14.39 0.05
CA HIS A 45 8.21 -14.71 -1.22
C HIS A 45 7.32 -15.45 -2.23
N LYS A 46 6.28 -16.15 -1.77
CA LYS A 46 5.30 -16.82 -2.66
C LYS A 46 4.11 -15.95 -3.03
N LEU A 47 3.99 -14.75 -2.46
CA LEU A 47 2.83 -13.91 -2.71
C LEU A 47 2.83 -13.40 -4.14
N LYS A 48 1.79 -13.77 -4.88
CA LYS A 48 1.55 -13.35 -6.27
C LYS A 48 0.56 -12.20 -6.34
N SER A 49 -0.42 -12.16 -5.45
CA SER A 49 -1.48 -11.16 -5.46
C SER A 49 -1.66 -10.52 -4.09
N LEU A 50 -1.60 -9.19 -4.05
CA LEU A 50 -1.74 -8.38 -2.85
C LEU A 50 -2.78 -7.30 -3.06
N ILE A 51 -3.83 -7.32 -2.23
CA ILE A 51 -4.89 -6.31 -2.19
C ILE A 51 -4.94 -5.75 -0.77
N LEU A 52 -4.78 -4.43 -0.63
CA LEU A 52 -4.77 -3.78 0.69
C LEU A 52 -5.19 -2.31 0.59
N GLY A 53 -5.51 -1.69 1.73
CA GLY A 53 -5.64 -0.23 1.83
C GLY A 53 -4.30 0.49 1.98
N SER A 54 -4.18 1.71 1.47
CA SER A 54 -2.98 2.57 1.50
C SER A 54 -2.35 2.74 2.89
N GLN A 55 -3.16 2.72 3.94
CA GLN A 55 -2.77 2.79 5.34
C GLN A 55 -1.91 1.60 5.79
N ASN A 56 -2.11 0.43 5.17
CA ASN A 56 -1.40 -0.80 5.54
C ASN A 56 0.05 -0.80 5.05
N VAL A 57 0.33 -0.03 3.99
CA VAL A 57 1.67 0.11 3.41
C VAL A 57 2.39 1.27 4.07
N SER A 58 1.77 2.45 4.06
CA SER A 58 2.42 3.71 4.41
C SER A 58 2.19 4.16 5.86
N GLY A 59 1.25 3.54 6.58
CA GLY A 59 0.77 4.02 7.88
C GLY A 59 -0.03 5.33 7.78
N LEU A 60 -0.21 5.88 6.58
CA LEU A 60 -0.91 7.13 6.35
C LEU A 60 -2.39 6.86 6.02
N LEU A 61 -3.32 7.46 6.75
CA LEU A 61 -4.73 7.42 6.36
C LEU A 61 -4.95 8.32 5.14
N GLY A 62 -5.85 7.94 4.22
CA GLY A 62 -6.10 8.73 2.99
C GLY A 62 -6.52 10.19 3.23
N ASN A 63 -7.07 10.51 4.40
CA ASN A 63 -7.39 11.89 4.81
C ASN A 63 -6.18 12.72 5.31
N GLY A 64 -4.97 12.18 5.20
CA GLY A 64 -3.72 12.83 5.62
C GLY A 64 -3.45 12.81 7.12
N LYS A 65 -4.32 12.21 7.94
CA LYS A 65 -4.05 12.03 9.37
C LYS A 65 -3.14 10.82 9.56
N VAL A 66 -1.98 11.04 10.15
CA VAL A 66 -1.16 9.97 10.73
C VAL A 66 -1.77 9.64 12.07
N ILE A 67 -2.14 8.38 12.28
CA ILE A 67 -2.52 7.93 13.60
C ILE A 67 -1.23 7.74 14.41
N TYR A 68 -0.80 8.79 15.11
CA TYR A 68 0.29 8.71 16.07
C TYR A 68 -0.19 7.95 17.32
N TYR A 69 0.07 6.65 17.41
CA TYR A 69 -0.12 5.86 18.64
C TYR A 69 1.19 5.41 19.30
N THR A 70 2.31 6.06 18.98
CA THR A 70 3.60 5.72 19.60
C THR A 70 4.30 6.97 20.11
N GLU A 71 4.59 7.00 21.42
CA GLU A 71 5.51 7.97 22.05
C GLU A 71 6.95 7.83 21.50
N ASP A 72 7.25 6.74 20.78
CA ASP A 72 8.49 6.52 20.02
C ASP A 72 8.43 7.15 18.61
N ALA A 73 8.03 8.42 18.51
CA ALA A 73 7.76 9.16 17.27
C ALA A 73 8.96 9.38 16.31
N PHE A 74 10.00 8.55 16.41
CA PHE A 74 11.22 8.59 15.58
C PHE A 74 11.32 7.44 14.56
N ILE A 75 10.36 6.52 14.50
CA ILE A 75 10.34 5.48 13.47
C ILE A 75 9.67 6.06 12.22
N GLU A 76 10.48 6.42 11.23
CA GLU A 76 10.01 6.81 9.91
C GLU A 76 9.25 5.63 9.28
N ALA A 77 8.04 5.90 8.76
CA ALA A 77 7.28 4.87 8.08
C ALA A 77 8.04 4.41 6.83
N PRO A 78 8.17 3.09 6.58
CA PRO A 78 8.85 2.60 5.40
C PRO A 78 8.12 3.07 4.13
N LYS A 79 8.89 3.27 3.06
CA LYS A 79 8.32 3.69 1.77
C LYS A 79 7.51 2.55 1.16
N VAL A 80 6.50 2.87 0.34
CA VAL A 80 5.73 1.86 -0.42
C VAL A 80 6.64 0.83 -1.10
N VAL A 81 7.68 1.29 -1.79
CA VAL A 81 8.63 0.42 -2.52
C VAL A 81 9.36 -0.59 -1.62
N GLU A 82 9.50 -0.31 -0.33
CA GLU A 82 10.17 -1.18 0.66
C GLU A 82 9.20 -2.20 1.28
N CYS A 83 7.90 -2.03 1.04
CA CYS A 83 6.84 -2.82 1.62
C CYS A 83 6.28 -3.89 0.67
N ILE A 84 6.46 -3.70 -0.64
CA ILE A 84 5.91 -4.61 -1.66
C ILE A 84 6.84 -5.83 -1.84
N PRO A 85 6.30 -7.06 -1.84
CA PRO A 85 7.09 -8.26 -2.16
C PRO A 85 7.62 -8.23 -3.60
N GLU A 86 8.85 -8.68 -3.80
CA GLU A 86 9.56 -8.58 -5.09
C GLU A 86 9.00 -9.54 -6.18
N HIS A 87 8.39 -10.65 -5.77
CA HIS A 87 7.84 -11.67 -6.68
C HIS A 87 6.37 -11.48 -7.05
N LEU A 88 5.77 -10.38 -6.59
CA LEU A 88 4.36 -10.08 -6.80
C LEU A 88 4.03 -9.96 -8.30
N GLU A 89 2.90 -10.53 -8.70
CA GLU A 89 2.37 -10.44 -10.07
C GLU A 89 1.28 -9.34 -10.17
N TYR A 90 0.53 -9.14 -9.09
CA TYR A 90 -0.61 -8.21 -8.99
C TYR A 90 -0.61 -7.42 -7.68
N LEU A 91 -0.71 -6.09 -7.78
CA LEU A 91 -0.87 -5.17 -6.65
C LEU A 91 -2.14 -4.32 -6.80
N GLU A 92 -3.01 -4.32 -5.80
CA GLU A 92 -4.13 -3.38 -5.69
C GLU A 92 -4.06 -2.62 -4.36
N ILE A 93 -4.04 -1.28 -4.46
CA ILE A 93 -4.04 -0.38 -3.30
C ILE A 93 -5.33 0.43 -3.31
N HIS A 94 -6.13 0.23 -2.26
CA HIS A 94 -7.38 0.93 -2.00
C HIS A 94 -7.18 2.17 -1.13
N SER A 95 -8.21 3.02 -1.12
CA SER A 95 -8.28 4.19 -0.23
C SER A 95 -7.06 5.10 -0.34
N CYS A 96 -6.54 5.28 -1.56
CA CYS A 96 -5.46 6.21 -1.82
C CYS A 96 -5.97 7.65 -1.66
N GLY A 97 -5.16 8.49 -1.03
CA GLY A 97 -5.35 9.94 -0.92
C GLY A 97 -4.11 10.69 -1.39
N ARG A 98 -4.15 12.03 -1.34
CA ARG A 98 -3.03 12.89 -1.76
C ARG A 98 -1.70 12.53 -1.10
N ASN A 99 -1.75 12.11 0.16
CA ASN A 99 -0.59 11.84 1.02
C ASN A 99 0.28 10.65 0.58
N ILE A 100 -0.26 9.70 -0.17
CA ILE A 100 0.51 8.55 -0.68
C ILE A 100 1.03 8.77 -2.11
N VAL A 101 0.57 9.83 -2.81
CA VAL A 101 0.89 10.09 -4.22
C VAL A 101 2.39 10.10 -4.47
N SER A 102 3.17 10.85 -3.69
CA SER A 102 4.63 10.93 -3.90
C SER A 102 5.34 9.59 -3.71
N GLN A 103 4.85 8.73 -2.81
CA GLN A 103 5.40 7.39 -2.62
C GLN A 103 5.01 6.44 -3.77
N LEU A 104 3.82 6.62 -4.33
CA LEU A 104 3.37 5.87 -5.50
C LEU A 104 4.14 6.30 -6.76
N GLU A 105 4.42 7.60 -6.94
CA GLU A 105 5.31 8.10 -8.00
C GLU A 105 6.70 7.48 -7.89
N GLU A 106 7.29 7.49 -6.69
CA GLU A 106 8.59 6.84 -6.45
C GLU A 106 8.54 5.34 -6.78
N PHE A 107 7.51 4.64 -6.29
CA PHE A 107 7.31 3.22 -6.57
C PHE A 107 7.19 2.94 -8.07
N LEU A 108 6.31 3.65 -8.78
CA LEU A 108 6.13 3.50 -10.24
C LEU A 108 7.41 3.83 -11.01
N GLY A 109 8.17 4.83 -10.56
CA GLY A 109 9.49 5.16 -11.10
C GLY A 109 10.50 4.02 -10.95
N THR A 110 10.43 3.24 -9.87
CA THR A 110 11.27 2.04 -9.72
C THR A 110 10.88 0.89 -10.65
N LEU A 111 9.64 0.88 -11.15
CA LEU A 111 9.17 -0.18 -12.06
C LEU A 111 9.73 -0.03 -13.47
N ILE A 112 10.30 1.12 -13.85
CA ILE A 112 10.91 1.33 -15.18
C ILE A 112 11.99 0.25 -15.44
N HIS A 113 12.72 -0.15 -14.41
CA HIS A 113 13.67 -1.26 -14.47
C HIS A 113 13.07 -2.50 -13.79
N PRO A 114 12.82 -3.60 -14.54
CA PRO A 114 12.14 -4.77 -13.99
C PRO A 114 12.98 -5.55 -12.97
N ASP A 115 14.24 -5.17 -12.71
CA ASP A 115 15.15 -5.90 -11.83
C ASP A 115 14.60 -6.11 -10.42
N ARG A 116 13.88 -5.13 -9.87
CA ARG A 116 13.37 -5.18 -8.50
C ARG A 116 12.01 -5.88 -8.37
N PHE A 117 11.16 -5.78 -9.40
CA PHE A 117 9.82 -6.38 -9.40
C PHE A 117 9.59 -7.12 -10.72
N PRO A 118 10.35 -8.20 -10.98
CA PRO A 118 10.40 -8.81 -12.31
C PRO A 118 9.05 -9.38 -12.76
N ASN A 119 8.26 -9.92 -11.83
CA ASN A 119 6.99 -10.58 -12.13
C ASN A 119 5.79 -9.63 -12.15
N LEU A 120 5.96 -8.39 -11.68
CA LEU A 120 4.85 -7.47 -11.51
C LEU A 120 4.31 -7.07 -12.89
N SER A 121 3.08 -7.49 -13.15
CA SER A 121 2.40 -7.34 -14.44
C SER A 121 1.20 -6.42 -14.36
N SER A 122 0.64 -6.21 -13.17
CA SER A 122 -0.51 -5.33 -12.98
C SER A 122 -0.47 -4.60 -11.64
N VAL A 123 -0.76 -3.30 -11.71
CA VAL A 123 -0.90 -2.40 -10.57
C VAL A 123 -2.22 -1.66 -10.71
N LYS A 124 -3.02 -1.66 -9.64
CA LYS A 124 -4.28 -0.94 -9.57
C LYS A 124 -4.32 -0.03 -8.36
N LEU A 125 -4.58 1.25 -8.59
CA LEU A 125 -4.60 2.28 -7.55
C LEU A 125 -6.01 2.88 -7.49
N ILE A 126 -6.69 2.72 -6.36
CA ILE A 126 -8.05 3.24 -6.17
C ILE A 126 -8.01 4.42 -5.21
N PHE A 127 -8.23 5.60 -5.77
CA PHE A 127 -8.30 6.87 -5.05
C PHE A 127 -9.72 7.18 -4.57
N ASN A 128 -9.80 7.66 -3.33
CA ASN A 128 -11.02 8.32 -2.85
C ASN A 128 -11.11 9.70 -3.48
N GLU A 129 -12.21 9.98 -4.17
CA GLU A 129 -12.38 11.25 -4.88
C GLU A 129 -12.35 12.49 -3.98
N ASN A 130 -12.63 12.33 -2.69
CA ASN A 130 -12.64 13.42 -1.72
C ASN A 130 -11.24 13.71 -1.16
N TRP A 131 -10.25 12.84 -1.40
CA TRP A 131 -8.93 12.90 -0.76
C TRP A 131 -7.77 13.16 -1.73
N ALA A 132 -8.00 12.98 -3.03
CA ALA A 132 -7.06 13.38 -4.07
C ALA A 132 -7.84 13.96 -5.25
N ASN A 133 -7.34 15.08 -5.78
CA ASN A 133 -7.90 15.70 -6.97
C ASN A 133 -7.32 15.06 -8.25
N GLU A 134 -7.91 15.38 -9.40
CA GLU A 134 -7.49 14.77 -10.66
C GLU A 134 -6.06 15.16 -11.08
N GLU A 135 -5.62 16.39 -10.77
CA GLU A 135 -4.27 16.86 -11.11
C GLU A 135 -3.19 16.11 -10.33
N GLU A 136 -3.46 15.82 -9.06
CA GLU A 136 -2.58 15.03 -8.18
C GLU A 136 -2.46 13.58 -8.64
N ILE A 137 -3.48 13.03 -9.29
CA ILE A 137 -3.50 11.65 -9.77
C ILE A 137 -2.85 11.53 -11.16
N LYS A 138 -2.89 12.59 -11.98
CA LYS A 138 -2.37 12.61 -13.35
C LYS A 138 -0.87 12.31 -13.46
N SER A 139 -0.10 12.55 -12.40
CA SER A 139 1.33 12.25 -12.37
C SER A 139 1.64 10.76 -12.22
N LEU A 140 0.66 9.94 -11.84
CA LEU A 140 0.83 8.49 -11.66
C LEU A 140 0.77 7.77 -13.00
N VAL A 141 1.93 7.71 -13.64
CA VAL A 141 2.16 7.00 -14.89
C VAL A 141 3.25 5.96 -14.70
N SER A 142 3.22 4.91 -15.52
CA SER A 142 4.35 3.98 -15.63
C SER A 142 4.75 3.85 -17.09
N GLU A 143 6.05 3.90 -17.34
CA GLU A 143 6.64 3.71 -18.66
C GLU A 143 7.12 2.26 -18.88
N ARG A 144 6.82 1.35 -17.94
CA ARG A 144 7.24 -0.05 -18.04
C ARG A 144 6.40 -0.79 -19.10
N ASP A 145 7.07 -1.27 -20.14
CA ASP A 145 6.45 -2.14 -21.14
C ASP A 145 5.86 -3.41 -20.51
N GLY A 146 4.63 -3.73 -20.87
CA GLY A 146 3.91 -4.92 -20.40
C GLY A 146 3.31 -4.80 -18.99
N LEU A 147 3.47 -3.68 -18.29
CA LEU A 147 2.79 -3.41 -17.03
C LEU A 147 1.42 -2.77 -17.27
N ALA A 148 0.36 -3.43 -16.79
CA ALA A 148 -0.98 -2.85 -16.76
C ALA A 148 -1.13 -1.96 -15.51
N LEU A 149 -1.09 -0.63 -15.69
CA LEU A 149 -1.41 0.33 -14.65
C LEU A 149 -2.86 0.83 -14.80
N GLU A 150 -3.67 0.61 -13.78
CA GLU A 150 -5.03 1.15 -13.68
C GLU A 150 -5.11 2.15 -12.51
N VAL A 151 -5.52 3.38 -12.80
CA VAL A 151 -5.73 4.40 -11.77
C VAL A 151 -7.20 4.82 -11.78
N VAL A 152 -7.90 4.51 -10.70
CA VAL A 152 -9.36 4.69 -10.60
C VAL A 152 -9.66 5.69 -9.51
N ARG A 153 -10.60 6.60 -9.79
CA ARG A 153 -11.16 7.52 -8.79
C ARG A 153 -12.58 7.08 -8.47
N ARG A 154 -12.90 6.86 -7.19
CA ARG A 154 -14.22 6.42 -6.74
C ARG A 154 -14.68 7.21 -5.51
N GLN A 155 -15.99 7.44 -5.45
CA GLN A 155 -16.71 7.83 -4.24
C GLN A 155 -16.84 6.57 -3.38
N LEU A 156 -16.07 6.50 -2.29
CA LEU A 156 -16.09 5.39 -1.31
C LEU A 156 -17.04 5.71 -0.16
#